data_AF-A0A2M7E7Z0-F1
#
_entry.id   AF-A0A2M7E7Z0-F1
#
_cell.length_a   1.000
_cell.length_b   1.000
_cell.length_c   1.000
_cell.angle_alpha   90.00
_cell.angle_beta   90.00
_cell.angle_gamma   90.00
#
_symmetry.space_group_name_H-M   'P 1'
#
loop_
_entity.id
_entity.type
_entity.pdbx_description
1 polymer ?
#
loop_
_entity_poly.entity_id
_entity_poly.type
_entity_poly.pdbx_seq_one_letter_code
_entity_poly.pdbx_strand_id
1 'polypeptide(L)'
;MNWNQIVNKVKPYIVKRETPTGSGTGFLCLYNEAKSWCGIATASHVVDYADEWQQPVKIIHQSKDTFFLKEADRVIILDRKTDSAMILFSKPTRSSLPEDLIPI
;
A
#
# COMPACT_ATOMS: atom_id res chain seq x y z
N MET A 1 25.34 -12.86 -5.93
CA MET A 1 24.17 -12.04 -5.56
C MET A 1 24.06 -12.04 -4.04
N ASN A 2 24.17 -10.88 -3.38
CA ASN A 2 24.04 -10.82 -1.91
C ASN A 2 22.58 -10.51 -1.57
N TRP A 3 21.85 -11.51 -1.08
CA TRP A 3 20.44 -11.41 -0.73
C TRP A 3 20.11 -10.18 0.14
N ASN A 4 21.00 -9.86 1.08
CA ASN A 4 20.82 -8.72 1.99
C ASN A 4 20.79 -7.37 1.25
N GLN A 5 21.52 -7.25 0.14
CA GLN A 5 21.48 -6.03 -0.67
C GLN A 5 20.12 -5.84 -1.35
N ILE A 6 19.51 -6.93 -1.83
CA ILE A 6 18.17 -6.88 -2.44
C ILE A 6 17.12 -6.55 -1.40
N VAL A 7 17.16 -7.20 -0.24
CA VAL A 7 16.25 -6.91 0.87
C VAL A 7 16.32 -5.43 1.25
N ASN A 8 17.53 -4.87 1.39
CA ASN A 8 17.70 -3.46 1.72
C ASN A 8 17.20 -2.50 0.62
N LYS A 9 17.27 -2.90 -0.66
CA LYS A 9 16.71 -2.13 -1.77
C LYS A 9 15.18 -2.15 -1.79
N VAL A 10 14.56 -3.29 -1.50
CA VAL A 10 13.08 -3.44 -1.60
C VAL A 10 12.36 -2.96 -0.34
N LYS A 11 12.99 -3.06 0.84
CA LYS A 11 12.38 -2.73 2.13
C LYS A 11 11.67 -1.35 2.20
N PRO A 12 12.19 -0.25 1.62
CA PRO A 12 11.50 1.05 1.61
C PRO A 12 10.17 1.09 0.87
N TYR A 13 9.90 0.09 0.04
CA TYR A 13 8.67 0.02 -0.76
C TYR A 13 7.63 -0.90 -0.10
N ILE A 14 7.98 -1.53 1.03
CA ILE A 14 7.11 -2.43 1.77
C ILE A 14 6.39 -1.65 2.87
N VAL A 15 5.08 -1.85 2.96
CA VAL A 15 4.25 -1.29 4.02
C VAL A 15 3.52 -2.41 4.76
N LYS A 16 3.31 -2.21 6.06
CA LYS A 16 2.30 -2.98 6.79
C LYS A 16 0.95 -2.30 6.56
N ARG A 17 -0.09 -3.09 6.35
CA ARG A 17 -1.47 -2.61 6.28
C ARG A 17 -2.30 -3.32 7.35
N GLU A 18 -3.13 -2.56 8.05
CA GLU A 18 -4.06 -3.03 9.08
C GLU A 18 -5.48 -2.62 8.71
N THR A 19 -6.42 -3.53 8.92
CA THR A 19 -7.87 -3.30 8.91
C THR A 19 -8.41 -3.65 10.30
N PRO A 20 -9.65 -3.30 10.66
CA PRO A 20 -10.23 -3.71 11.94
C PRO A 20 -10.25 -5.23 12.14
N THR A 21 -10.30 -6.00 11.06
CA THR A 21 -10.44 -7.46 11.08
C THR A 21 -9.15 -8.21 10.75
N GLY A 22 -8.07 -7.53 10.37
CA GLY A 22 -6.86 -8.20 9.93
C GLY A 22 -5.66 -7.30 9.68
N SER A 23 -4.57 -7.92 9.25
CA SER A 23 -3.37 -7.19 8.82
C SER A 23 -2.63 -7.97 7.73
N GLY A 24 -1.77 -7.29 7.00
CA GLY A 24 -0.87 -7.94 6.05
C GLY A 24 0.14 -6.96 5.48
N THR A 25 0.74 -7.37 4.38
CA THR A 25 1.81 -6.62 3.71
C THR A 25 1.29 -6.01 2.41
N GLY A 26 1.83 -4.85 2.06
CA GLY A 26 1.64 -4.25 0.76
C GLY A 26 2.93 -3.69 0.18
N PHE A 27 2.92 -3.42 -1.12
CA PHE A 27 4.05 -2.89 -1.87
C PHE A 27 3.65 -1.63 -2.62
N LEU A 28 4.43 -0.58 -2.48
CA LEU A 28 4.34 0.61 -3.33
C LEU A 28 4.69 0.22 -4.77
N CYS A 29 3.69 0.32 -5.65
CA CYS A 29 3.76 -0.21 -7.00
C CYS A 29 3.32 0.77 -8.09
N LEU A 30 2.74 1.91 -7.71
CA LEU A 30 2.23 2.89 -8.66
C LEU A 30 2.33 4.31 -8.12
N TYR A 31 2.69 5.22 -9.02
CA TYR A 31 2.47 6.65 -8.91
C TYR A 31 1.73 7.13 -10.16
N ASN A 32 0.89 8.16 -10.04
CA ASN A 32 0.46 8.92 -11.21
C ASN A 32 1.59 9.85 -11.70
N GLU A 33 1.43 10.46 -12.88
CA GLU A 33 2.46 11.34 -13.47
C GLU A 33 2.86 12.49 -12.53
N ALA A 34 1.90 13.09 -11.84
CA ALA A 34 2.14 14.19 -10.91
C ALA A 34 2.68 13.74 -9.54
N LYS A 35 2.85 12.42 -9.31
CA LYS A 35 3.20 11.81 -8.01
C LYS A 35 2.31 12.24 -6.84
N SER A 36 1.09 12.71 -7.13
CA SER A 36 0.08 13.10 -6.15
C SER A 36 -0.80 11.94 -5.70
N TRP A 37 -0.77 10.82 -6.41
CA TRP A 37 -1.47 9.59 -6.05
C TRP A 37 -0.50 8.43 -6.00
N CYS A 38 -0.69 7.52 -5.06
CA CYS A 38 0.11 6.32 -4.93
C CYS A 38 -0.74 5.07 -4.76
N GLY A 39 -0.23 3.95 -5.29
CA GLY A 39 -0.88 2.65 -5.25
C GLY A 39 -0.09 1.63 -4.45
N ILE A 40 -0.76 0.97 -3.52
CA ILE A 40 -0.22 -0.13 -2.72
C ILE A 40 -0.85 -1.44 -3.20
N ALA A 41 -0.05 -2.31 -3.81
CA ALA A 41 -0.45 -3.67 -4.15
C ALA A 41 -0.50 -4.54 -2.89
N THR A 42 -1.53 -5.37 -2.76
CA THR A 42 -1.70 -6.31 -1.64
C THR A 42 -2.60 -7.48 -2.08
N ALA A 43 -2.84 -8.43 -1.18
CA ALA A 43 -3.76 -9.54 -1.46
C ALA A 43 -5.23 -9.11 -1.28
N SER A 44 -6.12 -9.60 -2.13
CA SER A 44 -7.53 -9.22 -2.15
C SER A 44 -8.25 -9.60 -0.86
N HIS A 45 -8.04 -10.82 -0.37
CA HIS A 45 -8.72 -11.33 0.83
C HIS A 45 -8.42 -10.51 2.09
N VAL A 46 -7.35 -9.72 2.11
CA VAL A 46 -7.01 -8.88 3.27
C VAL A 46 -7.76 -7.54 3.26
N VAL A 47 -8.21 -7.07 2.09
CA VAL A 47 -8.95 -5.80 1.95
C VAL A 47 -10.39 -5.99 1.54
N ASP A 48 -10.80 -7.18 1.09
CA ASP A 48 -12.14 -7.47 0.61
C ASP A 48 -13.22 -7.04 1.61
N TYR A 49 -13.05 -7.43 2.88
CA TYR A 49 -13.97 -7.04 3.94
C TYR A 49 -13.98 -5.53 4.19
N ALA A 50 -12.81 -4.88 4.14
CA ALA A 50 -12.73 -3.43 4.35
C ALA A 50 -13.30 -2.62 3.18
N ASP A 51 -13.31 -3.20 1.98
CA ASP A 51 -13.96 -2.65 0.79
C ASP A 51 -15.48 -2.80 0.90
N GLU A 52 -15.96 -4.03 1.10
CA GLU A 52 -17.40 -4.35 1.20
C GLU A 52 -18.09 -3.59 2.32
N TRP A 53 -17.45 -3.49 3.49
CA TRP A 53 -18.01 -2.82 4.67
C TRP A 53 -17.52 -1.39 4.85
N GLN A 54 -16.83 -0.82 3.85
CA GLN A 54 -16.35 0.56 3.86
C GLN A 54 -15.51 0.92 5.11
N GLN A 55 -14.80 -0.06 5.67
CA GLN A 55 -14.01 0.12 6.88
C GLN A 55 -12.72 0.89 6.61
N PRO A 56 -12.16 1.62 7.57
CA PRO A 56 -10.88 2.29 7.37
C PRO A 56 -9.74 1.28 7.14
N VAL A 57 -8.73 1.70 6.38
CA VAL A 57 -7.49 0.95 6.16
C VAL A 57 -6.33 1.80 6.65
N LYS A 58 -5.52 1.23 7.53
CA LYS A 58 -4.32 1.88 8.06
C LYS A 58 -3.10 1.32 7.35
N ILE A 59 -2.26 2.19 6.80
CA ILE A 59 -1.00 1.84 6.15
C ILE A 59 0.14 2.39 7.01
N ILE A 60 1.12 1.55 7.34
CA ILE A 60 2.25 1.86 8.20
C ILE A 60 3.52 1.57 7.43
N HIS A 61 4.32 2.60 7.17
CA HIS A 61 5.62 2.48 6.56
C HIS A 61 6.71 2.28 7.63
N GLN A 62 7.84 1.68 7.26
CA GLN A 62 8.95 1.40 8.20
C GLN A 62 9.57 2.65 8.83
N SER A 63 9.41 3.82 8.21
CA SER A 63 9.80 5.12 8.77
C SER A 63 8.93 5.57 9.94
N LYS A 64 7.86 4.81 10.25
CA LYS A 64 6.76 5.11 11.19
C LYS A 64 5.70 6.07 10.65
N ASP A 65 5.80 6.50 9.39
CA ASP A 65 4.68 7.19 8.76
C ASP A 65 3.45 6.29 8.72
N THR A 66 2.33 6.86 9.11
CA THR A 66 1.04 6.17 9.18
C THR A 66 0.02 6.94 8.36
N PHE A 67 -0.59 6.26 7.39
CA PHE A 67 -1.67 6.77 6.58
C PHE A 67 -2.96 6.10 7.03
N PHE A 68 -3.88 6.87 7.60
CA PHE A 68 -5.20 6.37 7.99
C PHE A 68 -6.22 6.73 6.92
N LEU A 69 -6.56 5.76 6.08
CA LEU A 69 -7.40 5.97 4.91
C LEU A 69 -8.84 5.60 5.25
N LYS A 70 -9.73 6.59 5.32
CA LYS A 70 -11.18 6.31 5.35
C LYS A 70 -11.64 5.86 3.97
N GLU A 71 -12.88 5.40 3.85
CA GLU A 71 -13.41 4.93 2.58
C GLU A 71 -13.34 6.04 1.50
N ALA A 72 -13.81 7.25 1.81
CA ALA A 72 -13.77 8.39 0.89
C ALA A 72 -12.35 8.87 0.50
N ASP A 73 -11.31 8.47 1.25
CA ASP A 73 -9.93 8.91 1.02
C ASP A 73 -9.14 7.95 0.11
N ARG A 74 -9.77 6.84 -0.33
CA ARG A 74 -9.10 5.78 -1.09
C ARG A 74 -10.03 5.13 -2.11
N VAL A 75 -9.42 4.42 -3.05
CA VAL A 75 -10.11 3.48 -3.93
C VAL A 75 -9.45 2.13 -3.77
N ILE A 76 -10.24 1.06 -3.64
CA ILE A 76 -9.73 -0.31 -3.66
C ILE A 76 -10.14 -0.94 -4.99
N ILE A 77 -9.15 -1.42 -5.75
CA ILE A 77 -9.35 -2.18 -6.98
C ILE A 77 -9.08 -3.64 -6.65
N LEU A 78 -10.09 -4.50 -6.80
CA LEU A 78 -10.01 -5.93 -6.46
C LEU A 78 -9.95 -6.80 -7.73
N ASP A 79 -9.05 -7.78 -7.72
CA ASP A 79 -9.11 -8.97 -8.58
C ASP A 79 -9.16 -10.21 -7.68
N ARG A 80 -10.38 -10.66 -7.37
CA ARG A 80 -10.61 -11.84 -6.54
C ARG A 80 -10.15 -13.14 -7.21
N LYS A 81 -10.01 -13.19 -8.54
CA LYS A 81 -9.59 -14.40 -9.27
C LYS A 81 -8.11 -14.71 -9.02
N THR A 82 -7.28 -13.69 -8.91
CA THR A 82 -5.83 -13.82 -8.64
C THR A 82 -5.45 -13.48 -7.20
N ASP A 83 -6.45 -13.30 -6.33
CA ASP A 83 -6.29 -12.81 -4.97
C ASP A 83 -5.43 -11.54 -4.87
N SER A 84 -5.62 -10.60 -5.80
CA SER A 84 -4.82 -9.38 -5.90
C SER A 84 -5.69 -8.14 -5.68
N ALA A 85 -5.11 -7.12 -5.07
CA ALA A 85 -5.78 -5.84 -4.87
C ALA A 85 -4.80 -4.67 -4.90
N MET A 86 -5.31 -3.49 -5.24
CA MET A 86 -4.58 -2.24 -5.15
C MET A 86 -5.37 -1.23 -4.31
N ILE A 87 -4.71 -0.62 -3.34
CA ILE A 87 -5.24 0.52 -2.60
C ILE A 87 -4.63 1.79 -3.22
N LEU A 88 -5.45 2.62 -3.83
CA LEU A 88 -5.08 3.89 -4.43
C LEU A 88 -5.51 5.04 -3.51
N PHE A 89 -4.61 5.97 -3.21
CA PHE A 89 -4.93 7.14 -2.38
C PHE A 89 -4.01 8.33 -2.69
N SER A 90 -4.45 9.52 -2.28
CA SER A 90 -3.66 10.75 -2.44
C SER A 90 -2.42 10.70 -1.56
N LYS A 91 -1.23 10.88 -2.16
CA LYS A 91 0.05 10.92 -1.45
C LYS A 91 0.10 12.20 -0.61
N PRO A 92 0.29 12.13 0.72
CA PRO A 92 0.45 13.33 1.53
C PRO A 92 1.70 14.10 1.13
N THR A 93 1.62 15.44 1.12
CA THR A 93 2.72 16.35 0.76
C THR A 93 3.99 16.06 1.55
N ARG A 94 3.85 15.67 2.83
CA ARG A 94 4.94 15.19 3.67
C ARG A 94 4.77 13.68 3.88
N SER A 95 5.47 12.90 3.07
CA SER A 95 5.49 11.45 3.13
C SER A 95 6.93 10.97 3.01
N SER A 96 7.28 9.93 3.76
CA SER A 96 8.56 9.22 3.67
C SER A 96 8.50 7.98 2.77
N LEU A 97 7.39 7.81 2.03
CA LEU A 97 7.36 6.85 0.92
C LEU A 97 8.41 7.25 -0.12
N PRO A 98 9.08 6.28 -0.77
CA PRO A 98 10.03 6.55 -1.85
C PRO A 98 9.44 7.45 -2.95
N GLU A 99 10.26 8.27 -3.59
CA GLU A 99 9.77 9.14 -4.68
C GLU A 99 9.59 8.40 -6.00
N ASP A 100 10.30 7.29 -6.20
CA ASP A 100 10.22 6.46 -7.39
C ASP A 100 9.67 5.08 -7.03
N LEU A 101 9.46 4.22 -8.03
CA LEU A 101 9.08 2.82 -7.82
C LEU A 101 10.30 1.94 -7.63
N ILE A 102 10.08 0.70 -7.17
CA ILE A 102 11.17 -0.28 -6.99
C ILE A 102 11.95 -0.39 -8.31
N PRO A 103 13.28 -0.13 -8.32
CA PRO A 103 14.12 -0.30 -9.50
C PRO A 103 14.45 -1.78 -9.65
N ILE A 104 13.52 -2.54 -10.21
CA ILE A 104 13.65 -3.97 -10.53
C ILE A 104 14.11 -4.18 -11.96
#